data_AF-A0A925PPZ1-F1
#
_entry.id   AF-A0A925PPZ1-F1
#
_cell.length_a   1.000
_cell.length_b   1.000
_cell.length_c   1.000
_cell.angle_alpha   90.00
_cell.angle_beta   90.00
_cell.angle_gamma   90.00
#
_symmetry.space_group_name_H-M   'P 1'
#
loop_
_entity.id
_entity.type
_entity.pdbx_description
1 polymer ?
#
loop_
_entity_poly.entity_id
_entity_poly.type
_entity_poly.pdbx_seq_one_letter_code
_entity_poly.pdbx_strand_id
1 'polypeptide(L)'
;FPLSNWTEGDVWRYIALEKLEVVPLYFAAPRPVVTRNDQLIVVDDARMRLEPGEKPEMRKVRFRTLGCWPLTAAIESDAADLDAIVAETLAAKYSERAGRLIDHDQAGAMEMKKREGYF
;
A
#
# COMPACT_ATOMS: atom_id res chain seq x y z
N PHE A 1 14.17 -15.61 7.34
CA PHE A 1 13.73 -14.38 6.65
C PHE A 1 14.90 -13.39 6.65
N PRO A 2 15.63 -13.20 5.54
CA PRO A 2 16.89 -12.43 5.51
C PRO A 2 16.73 -10.94 5.84
N LEU A 3 15.52 -10.38 5.67
CA LEU A 3 15.19 -8.98 5.98
C LEU A 3 14.39 -8.84 7.29
N SER A 4 14.43 -9.83 8.18
CA SER A 4 13.56 -9.85 9.38
C SER A 4 13.76 -8.68 10.33
N ASN A 5 14.95 -8.08 10.34
CA ASN A 5 15.30 -6.97 11.23
C ASN A 5 15.24 -5.61 10.52
N TRP A 6 14.76 -5.57 9.28
CA TRP A 6 14.66 -4.34 8.50
C TRP A 6 13.29 -3.70 8.70
N THR A 7 13.28 -2.39 8.90
CA THR A 7 12.07 -1.58 8.82
C THR A 7 11.74 -1.25 7.37
N GLU A 8 10.53 -0.76 7.10
CA GLU A 8 10.17 -0.26 5.77
C GLU A 8 11.09 0.91 5.34
N GLY A 9 11.47 1.77 6.29
CA GLY A 9 12.42 2.86 6.03
C GLY A 9 13.78 2.35 5.59
N ASP A 10 14.26 1.24 6.16
CA ASP A 10 15.53 0.62 5.76
C ASP A 10 15.45 0.08 4.32
N VAL A 11 14.32 -0.53 3.95
CA VAL A 11 14.08 -1.01 2.59
C VAL A 11 14.11 0.14 1.58
N TRP A 12 13.38 1.21 1.82
CA TRP A 12 13.34 2.36 0.89
C TRP A 12 14.67 3.08 0.79
N ARG A 13 15.39 3.26 1.92
CA ARG A 13 16.74 3.84 1.90
C ARG A 13 17.70 2.99 1.09
N TYR A 14 17.64 1.66 1.23
CA TYR A 14 18.50 0.76 0.46
C TYR A 14 18.19 0.82 -1.05
N ILE A 15 16.91 0.81 -1.42
CA ILE A 15 16.48 1.02 -2.82
C ILE A 15 17.06 2.32 -3.39
N ALA A 16 17.00 3.41 -2.63
CA ALA A 16 17.52 4.71 -3.06
C ALA A 16 19.05 4.71 -3.20
N LEU A 17 19.76 4.14 -2.22
CA LEU A 17 21.24 4.06 -2.22
C LEU A 17 21.77 3.22 -3.37
N GLU A 18 21.15 2.06 -3.62
CA GLU A 18 21.53 1.12 -4.68
C GLU A 18 20.92 1.48 -6.04
N LYS A 19 20.10 2.54 -6.11
CA LYS A 19 19.43 3.03 -7.33
C LYS A 19 18.62 1.94 -8.03
N LEU A 20 17.88 1.16 -7.25
CA LEU A 20 17.05 0.09 -7.78
C LEU A 20 15.78 0.67 -8.40
N GLU A 21 15.39 0.13 -9.56
CA GLU A 21 14.11 0.49 -10.18
C GLU A 21 12.94 -0.06 -9.36
N VAL A 22 11.87 0.72 -9.27
CA VAL A 22 10.67 0.39 -8.51
C VAL A 22 9.43 0.53 -9.37
N VAL A 23 8.44 -0.33 -9.13
CA VAL A 23 7.16 -0.30 -9.83
C VAL A 23 6.49 1.09 -9.67
N PRO A 24 5.99 1.72 -10.75
CA PRO A 24 5.43 3.08 -10.69
C PRO A 24 4.27 3.29 -9.72
N LEU A 25 3.56 2.22 -9.33
CA LEU A 25 2.46 2.26 -8.36
C LEU A 25 2.91 2.67 -6.95
N TYR A 26 4.19 2.50 -6.62
CA TYR A 26 4.73 2.98 -5.36
C TYR A 26 4.86 4.51 -5.29
N PHE A 27 4.87 5.19 -6.44
CA PHE A 27 4.91 6.65 -6.51
C PHE A 27 3.50 7.25 -6.58
N ALA A 28 3.37 8.41 -5.93
CA ALA A 28 2.16 9.20 -5.94
C ALA A 28 1.88 9.74 -7.34
N ALA A 29 0.69 9.44 -7.84
CA ALA A 29 0.19 9.98 -9.09
C ALA A 29 -1.31 10.25 -8.99
N PRO A 30 -1.85 11.19 -9.78
CA PRO A 30 -3.29 11.37 -9.92
C PRO A 30 -3.92 10.10 -10.47
N ARG A 31 -4.83 9.49 -9.71
CA ARG A 31 -5.58 8.30 -10.12
C ARG A 31 -7.08 8.48 -9.79
N PRO A 32 -7.99 7.95 -10.60
CA PRO A 32 -9.40 7.88 -10.24
C PRO A 32 -9.56 6.89 -9.09
N VAL A 33 -10.22 7.29 -8.02
CA VAL A 33 -10.47 6.46 -6.84
C VAL A 33 -11.91 6.54 -6.39
N VAL A 34 -12.41 5.49 -5.76
CA VAL A 34 -13.63 5.53 -4.96
C VAL A 34 -13.29 5.23 -3.50
N THR A 35 -14.03 5.85 -2.59
CA THR A 35 -13.92 5.56 -1.16
C THR A 35 -14.92 4.48 -0.80
N ARG A 36 -14.43 3.32 -0.38
CA ARG A 36 -15.26 2.19 0.06
C ARG A 36 -14.70 1.65 1.36
N ASN A 37 -15.52 1.62 2.42
CA ASN A 37 -15.09 1.22 3.76
C ASN A 37 -13.83 1.98 4.24
N ASP A 38 -13.84 3.31 4.11
CA ASP A 38 -12.73 4.23 4.46
C ASP A 38 -11.42 3.98 3.70
N GLN A 39 -11.46 3.19 2.63
CA GLN A 39 -10.30 2.85 1.81
C GLN A 39 -10.43 3.41 0.41
N LEU A 40 -9.30 3.86 -0.14
CA LEU A 40 -9.23 4.38 -1.50
C LEU A 40 -8.95 3.24 -2.47
N ILE A 41 -9.94 2.88 -3.26
CA ILE A 41 -9.83 1.85 -4.29
C ILE A 41 -9.61 2.54 -5.63
N VAL A 42 -8.49 2.24 -6.28
CA VAL A 42 -8.18 2.77 -7.62
C VAL A 42 -9.07 2.14 -8.67
N VAL A 43 -9.66 2.98 -9.53
CA VAL A 43 -10.58 2.60 -10.61
C VAL A 43 -9.83 2.59 -11.94
N ASP A 44 -9.01 1.57 -12.16
CA ASP A 44 -8.12 1.46 -13.34
C ASP A 44 -8.39 0.21 -14.21
N ASP A 45 -9.38 -0.61 -13.86
CA ASP A 45 -9.75 -1.82 -14.59
C ASP A 45 -11.26 -1.86 -14.90
N ALA A 46 -11.60 -2.18 -16.14
CA ALA A 46 -12.97 -2.23 -16.63
C ALA A 46 -13.85 -3.29 -15.96
N ARG A 47 -13.25 -4.28 -15.27
CA ARG A 47 -13.96 -5.30 -14.49
C ARG A 47 -14.55 -4.74 -13.20
N MET A 48 -14.14 -3.54 -12.78
CA MET A 48 -14.61 -2.94 -11.53
C MET A 48 -16.09 -2.62 -11.60
N ARG A 49 -16.84 -3.12 -10.61
CA ARG A 49 -18.24 -2.75 -10.42
C ARG A 49 -18.35 -1.72 -9.30
N LEU A 50 -18.88 -0.56 -9.66
CA LEU A 50 -19.20 0.49 -8.71
C LEU A 50 -20.46 0.12 -7.93
N GLU A 51 -20.46 0.41 -6.64
CA GLU A 51 -21.65 0.32 -5.79
C GLU A 51 -22.57 1.52 -6.06
N PRO A 52 -23.89 1.41 -5.76
CA PRO A 52 -24.82 2.49 -6.00
C PRO A 52 -24.38 3.80 -5.30
N GLY A 53 -24.19 4.86 -6.08
CA GLY A 53 -23.79 6.18 -5.58
C GLY A 53 -22.28 6.44 -5.59
N GLU A 54 -21.44 5.42 -5.83
CA GLU A 54 -20.00 5.64 -6.00
C GLU A 54 -19.72 6.42 -7.29
N LYS A 55 -18.93 7.48 -7.15
CA LYS A 55 -18.41 8.26 -8.28
C LYS A 55 -16.90 8.32 -8.14
N PRO A 56 -16.13 7.88 -9.15
CA PRO A 56 -14.68 8.01 -9.11
C PRO A 56 -14.29 9.49 -9.04
N GLU A 57 -13.39 9.80 -8.12
CA GLU A 57 -12.79 11.12 -7.95
C GLU A 57 -11.29 11.04 -8.20
N MET A 58 -10.71 12.06 -8.83
CA MET A 58 -9.26 12.12 -8.97
C MET A 58 -8.63 12.46 -7.61
N ARG A 59 -7.73 11.61 -7.16
CA ARG A 59 -6.89 11.84 -5.97
C ARG A 59 -5.44 11.53 -6.32
N LYS A 60 -4.51 12.23 -5.67
CA LYS A 60 -3.08 11.91 -5.78
C LYS A 60 -2.77 10.84 -4.74
N VAL A 61 -2.53 9.62 -5.22
CA VAL A 61 -2.42 8.45 -4.36
C VAL A 61 -1.24 7.59 -4.74
N ARG A 62 -0.75 6.75 -3.82
CA ARG A 62 0.25 5.71 -4.06
C ARG A 62 -0.10 4.42 -3.31
N PHE A 63 0.63 3.35 -3.61
CA PHE A 63 0.51 2.09 -2.90
C PHE A 63 1.73 1.83 -2.01
N ARG A 64 1.53 1.51 -0.73
CA ARG A 64 2.61 1.07 0.17
C ARG A 64 2.83 -0.43 0.17
N THR A 65 1.82 -1.20 -0.24
CA THR A 65 1.95 -2.63 -0.55
C THR A 65 1.24 -2.89 -1.86
N LEU A 66 1.68 -3.91 -2.60
CA LEU A 66 1.03 -4.37 -3.81
C LEU A 66 0.59 -5.82 -3.61
N GLY A 67 -0.70 -6.07 -3.83
CA GLY A 67 -1.30 -7.40 -3.80
C GLY A 67 -2.19 -7.62 -5.01
N CYS A 68 -3.20 -8.47 -4.87
CA CYS A 68 -4.21 -8.65 -5.92
C CYS A 68 -5.07 -7.39 -6.04
N TRP A 69 -5.38 -7.01 -7.27
CA TRP A 69 -6.45 -6.06 -7.57
C TRP A 69 -7.82 -6.76 -7.41
N PRO A 70 -8.86 -6.12 -6.85
CA PRO A 70 -8.94 -4.78 -6.26
C PRO A 70 -8.69 -4.76 -4.73
N LEU A 71 -7.97 -5.74 -4.19
CA LEU A 71 -7.81 -5.98 -2.74
C LEU A 71 -6.67 -5.19 -2.08
N THR A 72 -6.15 -4.18 -2.76
CA THR A 72 -5.07 -3.32 -2.25
C THR A 72 -5.57 -1.89 -2.23
N ALA A 73 -5.64 -1.27 -1.06
CA ALA A 73 -6.01 0.12 -0.93
C ALA A 73 -4.82 1.04 -1.20
N ALA A 74 -5.09 2.12 -1.94
CA ALA A 74 -4.14 3.21 -2.09
C ALA A 74 -4.22 4.14 -0.87
N ILE A 75 -3.19 4.95 -0.70
CA ILE A 75 -3.16 6.04 0.29
C ILE A 75 -2.99 7.38 -0.43
N GLU A 76 -3.59 8.44 0.09
CA GLU A 76 -3.25 9.79 -0.36
C GLU A 76 -1.79 10.09 -0.03
N SER A 77 -1.07 10.65 -0.99
CA SER A 77 0.35 10.94 -0.86
C SER A 77 0.79 11.93 -1.91
N ASP A 78 1.82 12.71 -1.58
CA ASP A 78 2.52 13.58 -2.52
C ASP A 78 3.83 13.00 -3.05
N ALA A 79 4.26 11.84 -2.54
CA ALA A 79 5.57 11.25 -2.78
C ALA A 79 5.74 10.70 -4.21
N ALA A 80 6.16 11.57 -5.13
CA ALA A 80 6.29 11.26 -6.56
C ALA A 80 7.64 10.67 -6.98
N ASP A 81 8.60 10.57 -6.06
CA ASP A 81 9.94 10.02 -6.27
C ASP A 81 10.44 9.27 -5.03
N LEU A 82 11.62 8.64 -5.12
CA LEU A 82 12.19 7.81 -4.05
C LEU A 82 12.52 8.62 -2.80
N ASP A 83 13.06 9.83 -2.95
CA ASP A 83 13.45 10.68 -1.82
C ASP A 83 12.21 11.11 -1.03
N ALA A 84 11.13 11.46 -1.74
CA ALA A 84 9.86 11.79 -1.13
C ALA A 84 9.21 10.58 -0.44
N ILE A 85 9.32 9.37 -1.02
CA ILE A 85 8.84 8.13 -0.36
C ILE A 85 9.62 7.89 0.92
N VAL A 86 10.95 8.00 0.89
CA VAL A 86 11.79 7.83 2.09
C VAL A 86 11.40 8.84 3.17
N ALA A 87 11.27 10.12 2.81
CA ALA A 87 10.87 11.17 3.75
C ALA A 87 9.48 10.90 4.36
N GLU A 88 8.49 10.53 3.53
CA GLU A 88 7.14 10.21 3.97
C GLU A 88 7.12 8.97 4.88
N THR A 89 7.82 7.90 4.51
CA THR A 89 7.89 6.66 5.31
C THR A 89 8.57 6.90 6.66
N LEU A 90 9.60 7.75 6.73
CA LEU A 90 10.24 8.09 8.00
C LEU A 90 9.37 8.97 8.91
N ALA A 91 8.47 9.77 8.32
CA ALA A 91 7.51 10.58 9.05
C ALA A 91 6.21 9.82 9.39
N ALA A 92 5.94 8.70 8.72
CA ALA A 92 4.71 7.93 8.86
C ALA A 92 4.62 7.28 10.25
N LYS A 93 3.43 7.39 10.86
CA LYS A 93 3.11 6.78 12.17
C LYS A 93 2.50 5.37 12.05
N TYR A 94 2.18 4.91 10.84
CA TYR A 94 1.46 3.66 10.58
C TYR A 94 2.28 2.69 9.72
N SER A 95 2.18 1.39 10.03
CA SER A 95 2.84 0.31 9.27
C SER A 95 2.41 0.30 7.79
N GLU A 96 3.31 -0.17 6.93
CA GLU A 96 3.12 -0.39 5.50
C GLU A 96 1.90 -1.25 5.17
N ARG A 97 1.50 -2.16 6.07
CA ARG A 97 0.37 -3.08 5.86
C ARG A 97 -1.01 -2.49 6.12
N ALA A 98 -1.10 -1.25 6.58
CA ALA A 98 -2.38 -0.62 6.90
C ALA A 98 -3.39 -0.56 5.73
N GLY A 99 -2.93 -0.65 4.47
CA GLY A 99 -3.78 -0.63 3.28
C GLY A 99 -4.28 -2.00 2.77
N ARG A 100 -4.11 -3.09 3.53
CA ARG A 100 -4.64 -4.41 3.16
C ARG A 100 -6.09 -4.57 3.61
N LEU A 101 -7.00 -4.73 2.65
CA LEU A 101 -8.43 -5.00 2.87
C LEU A 101 -8.71 -6.23 3.76
N ILE A 102 -7.75 -7.15 3.88
CA ILE A 102 -7.86 -8.40 4.66
C ILE A 102 -7.43 -8.21 6.14
N ASP A 103 -6.69 -7.16 6.48
CA ASP A 103 -6.14 -6.97 7.83
C ASP A 103 -7.15 -6.32 8.81
N HIS A 104 -8.43 -6.18 8.42
CA HIS A 104 -9.50 -5.87 9.38
C HIS A 104 -9.75 -7.01 10.38
N ASP A 105 -9.12 -8.18 10.20
CA ASP A 105 -9.15 -9.28 11.17
C ASP A 105 -7.76 -9.50 11.79
N GLN A 106 -7.56 -8.84 12.94
CA GLN A 106 -6.59 -9.13 13.99
C GLN A 106 -5.11 -9.08 13.61
N ALA A 107 -4.42 -8.05 14.13
CA ALA A 107 -2.97 -8.04 14.37
C ALA A 107 -2.57 -9.25 15.26
N GLY A 108 -2.41 -10.41 14.63
CA GLY A 108 -2.21 -11.70 15.33
C GLY A 108 -2.54 -12.93 14.48
N ALA A 109 -3.32 -12.79 13.39
CA ALA A 109 -3.72 -13.93 12.56
C ALA A 109 -2.53 -14.68 11.91
N MET A 110 -1.45 -13.97 11.60
CA MET A 110 -0.25 -14.57 11.00
C MET A 110 0.62 -15.31 12.03
N GLU A 111 0.66 -14.83 13.28
CA GLU A 111 1.33 -15.52 14.40
C GLU A 111 0.54 -16.77 14.83
N MET A 112 -0.79 -16.68 14.88
CA MET A 112 -1.64 -17.86 15.15
C MET A 112 -1.49 -18.93 14.07
N LYS A 113 -1.48 -18.57 12.79
CA LYS A 113 -1.30 -19.56 11.69
C LYS A 113 0.07 -20.24 11.70
N LYS A 114 1.13 -19.56 12.18
CA LYS A 114 2.44 -20.21 12.43
C LYS A 114 2.37 -21.20 13.59
N ARG A 115 1.66 -20.85 14.66
CA ARG A 115 1.46 -21.71 15.83
C ARG A 115 0.60 -22.94 15.53
N GLU A 116 -0.31 -22.83 14.57
CA GLU A 116 -1.21 -23.90 14.11
C GLU A 116 -0.58 -24.83 13.06
N GLY A 117 0.69 -24.61 12.68
CA GLY A 117 1.43 -25.52 11.79
C GLY A 117 1.05 -25.43 10.31
N TYR A 118 0.41 -24.32 9.89
CA TYR A 118 0.14 -24.05 8.48
C TYR A 118 1.40 -23.59 7.70
N PHE A 119 2.50 -23.34 8.40
CA PHE A 119 3.82 -22.99 7.88
C PHE A 119 4.93 -23.75 8.62
#